data_AF-A0A1F7RNJ1-F1
#
_entry.id   AF-A0A1F7RNJ1-F1
#
_cell.length_a   1.000
_cell.length_b   1.000
_cell.length_c   1.000
_cell.angle_alpha   90.00
_cell.angle_beta   90.00
_cell.angle_gamma   90.00
#
_symmetry.space_group_name_H-M   'P 1'
#
loop_
_entity.id
_entity.type
_entity.pdbx_description
1 polymer ?
#
loop_
_entity_poly.entity_id
_entity_poly.type
_entity_poly.pdbx_seq_one_letter_code
_entity_poly.pdbx_strand_id
1 'polypeptide(L)'
;MMRAFIAIKLSDGIVAAISDAQRTLASANSDTKLVAPQNIHITLKFLGNIDEATGVGSPQDLERLGNLIAPAIASFKTFNIEAYGMGSFPERGTPRVIWVGCRGGRRHTEGNRHARRAIQQDGGNT
;
A
#
# COMPACT_ATOMS: atom_id res chain seq x y z
N MET A 1 -10.53 -1.14 -18.02
CA MET A 1 -10.42 -0.31 -16.80
C MET A 1 -9.44 -0.95 -15.82
N MET A 2 -8.42 -0.21 -15.40
CA MET A 2 -7.36 -0.62 -14.49
C MET A 2 -7.39 0.27 -13.24
N ARG A 3 -6.87 -0.19 -12.10
CA ARG A 3 -6.66 0.66 -10.90
C ARG A 3 -5.18 0.82 -10.65
N ALA A 4 -4.75 2.05 -10.36
CA ALA A 4 -3.36 2.35 -10.09
C ALA A 4 -3.16 2.90 -8.67
N PHE A 5 -1.98 2.63 -8.12
CA PHE A 5 -1.54 3.11 -6.82
C PHE A 5 -0.01 3.14 -6.74
N ILE A 6 0.51 3.90 -5.79
CA ILE A 6 1.93 3.96 -5.43
C ILE A 6 2.13 3.15 -4.15
N ALA A 7 3.14 2.30 -4.13
CA ALA A 7 3.43 1.42 -3.00
C ALA A 7 4.93 1.30 -2.70
N ILE A 8 5.23 0.94 -1.46
CA ILE A 8 6.56 0.50 -1.04
C ILE A 8 6.58 -1.03 -1.10
N LYS A 9 7.52 -1.57 -1.88
CA LYS A 9 7.82 -3.00 -1.87
C LYS A 9 8.49 -3.37 -0.56
N LEU A 10 8.01 -4.43 0.08
CA LEU A 10 8.62 -4.97 1.30
C LEU A 10 9.79 -5.89 0.96
N SER A 11 10.73 -6.02 1.90
CA SER A 11 11.83 -6.98 1.76
C SER A 11 11.31 -8.41 1.81
N ASP A 12 12.02 -9.32 1.14
CA ASP A 12 11.62 -10.72 1.04
C ASP A 12 11.49 -11.39 2.43
N GLY A 13 12.31 -10.97 3.41
CA GLY A 13 12.21 -11.45 4.78
C GLY A 13 10.89 -11.08 5.47
N ILE A 14 10.38 -9.86 5.27
CA ILE A 14 9.06 -9.45 5.80
C ILE A 14 7.95 -10.21 5.08
N VAL A 15 8.04 -10.32 3.75
CA VAL A 15 7.04 -11.06 2.94
C VAL A 15 6.98 -12.53 3.36
N ALA A 16 8.11 -13.17 3.62
CA ALA A 16 8.19 -14.54 4.12
C ALA A 16 7.51 -14.68 5.50
N ALA A 17 7.85 -13.80 6.46
CA ALA A 17 7.24 -13.82 7.78
C ALA A 17 5.70 -13.66 7.74
N ILE A 18 5.19 -12.77 6.87
CA ILE A 18 3.74 -12.60 6.66
C ILE A 18 3.14 -13.85 6.02
N SER A 19 3.82 -14.43 5.02
CA SER A 19 3.36 -15.65 4.35
C SER A 19 3.27 -16.83 5.30
N ASP A 20 4.18 -16.92 6.27
CA ASP A 20 4.17 -17.96 7.30
C ASP A 20 2.96 -17.78 8.24
N ALA A 21 2.71 -16.54 8.69
CA ALA A 21 1.52 -16.22 9.48
C ALA A 21 0.21 -16.51 8.73
N GLN A 22 0.15 -16.19 7.43
CA GLN A 22 -0.99 -16.53 6.56
C GLN A 22 -1.25 -18.04 6.51
N ARG A 23 -0.21 -18.89 6.43
CA ARG A 23 -0.37 -20.35 6.44
C ARG A 23 -0.96 -20.85 7.76
N THR A 24 -0.48 -20.32 8.88
CA THR A 24 -1.05 -20.64 10.20
C THR A 24 -2.53 -20.23 10.27
N LEU A 25 -2.89 -19.04 9.78
CA LEU A 25 -4.28 -18.57 9.76
C LEU A 25 -5.19 -19.42 8.85
N ALA A 26 -4.72 -19.78 7.65
CA ALA A 26 -5.48 -20.63 6.74
C ALA A 26 -5.73 -22.03 7.31
N SER A 27 -4.81 -22.57 8.11
CA SER A 27 -5.01 -23.85 8.80
C SER A 27 -6.10 -23.80 9.87
N ALA A 28 -6.37 -22.60 10.43
CA ALA A 28 -7.38 -22.39 11.46
C ALA A 28 -8.75 -21.98 10.90
N ASN A 29 -8.82 -21.51 9.64
CA ASN A 29 -10.06 -21.01 9.06
C ASN A 29 -10.05 -21.18 7.53
N SER A 30 -10.89 -22.08 7.01
CA SER A 30 -10.82 -22.57 5.62
C SER A 30 -11.28 -21.56 4.56
N ASP A 31 -12.05 -20.52 4.92
CA ASP A 31 -12.64 -19.57 3.97
C ASP A 31 -11.85 -18.25 3.79
N THR A 32 -10.65 -18.16 4.34
CA THR A 32 -9.84 -16.93 4.23
C THR A 32 -9.08 -16.87 2.90
N LYS A 33 -9.44 -15.93 2.03
CA LYS A 33 -8.67 -15.64 0.82
C LYS A 33 -7.34 -14.97 1.18
N LEU A 34 -6.24 -15.71 1.03
CA LEU A 34 -4.90 -15.18 1.26
C LEU A 34 -4.47 -14.24 0.13
N VAL A 35 -3.74 -13.18 0.50
CA VAL A 35 -3.07 -12.29 -0.46
C VAL A 35 -1.80 -12.97 -0.92
N ALA A 36 -1.62 -13.10 -2.24
CA ALA A 36 -0.42 -13.71 -2.81
C ALA A 36 0.84 -12.91 -2.41
N PRO A 37 2.00 -13.56 -2.13
CA PRO A 37 3.19 -12.90 -1.63
C PRO A 37 3.67 -11.71 -2.48
N GLN A 38 3.57 -11.83 -3.81
CA GLN A 38 3.93 -10.77 -4.75
C GLN A 38 3.04 -9.51 -4.66
N ASN A 39 1.85 -9.64 -4.09
CA ASN A 39 0.91 -8.54 -3.90
C ASN A 39 1.04 -7.89 -2.51
N ILE A 40 1.94 -8.37 -1.64
CA ILE A 40 2.16 -7.81 -0.30
C ILE A 40 3.02 -6.54 -0.42
N HIS A 41 2.43 -5.40 -0.05
CA HIS A 41 3.07 -4.09 -0.13
C HIS A 41 2.45 -3.11 0.86
N ILE A 42 3.13 -2.00 1.11
CA ILE A 42 2.55 -0.86 1.83
C ILE A 42 2.04 0.14 0.79
N THR A 43 0.73 0.35 0.71
CA THR A 43 0.14 1.36 -0.18
C THR A 43 0.37 2.76 0.39
N LEU A 44 0.94 3.66 -0.42
CA LEU A 44 1.14 5.07 -0.06
C LEU A 44 -0.01 5.95 -0.56
N LYS A 45 -0.43 5.74 -1.81
CA LYS A 45 -1.46 6.57 -2.43
C LYS A 45 -2.20 5.79 -3.51
N PHE A 46 -3.53 5.79 -3.44
CA PHE A 46 -4.38 5.35 -4.54
C PHE A 46 -4.48 6.47 -5.58
N LEU A 47 -4.25 6.14 -6.85
CA LEU A 47 -4.34 7.06 -7.98
C LEU A 47 -5.72 7.00 -8.67
N GLY A 48 -6.51 5.98 -8.37
CA GLY A 48 -7.88 5.83 -8.88
C GLY A 48 -7.96 4.88 -10.08
N ASN A 49 -9.01 5.06 -10.87
CA ASN A 49 -9.28 4.25 -12.06
C ASN A 49 -8.59 4.86 -13.28
N ILE A 50 -8.06 3.97 -14.11
CA ILE A 50 -7.46 4.23 -15.41
C ILE A 50 -8.36 3.59 -16.45
N ASP A 51 -8.83 4.39 -17.38
CA ASP A 51 -9.72 3.96 -18.42
C ASP A 51 -9.26 4.48 -19.77
N GLU A 52 -8.54 3.60 -20.47
CA GLU A 52 -8.03 3.80 -21.83
C GLU A 52 -9.14 4.18 -22.82
N ALA A 53 -10.36 3.68 -22.64
CA ALA A 53 -11.48 3.98 -23.55
C ALA A 53 -11.99 5.41 -23.39
N THR A 54 -11.83 5.99 -22.19
CA THR A 54 -12.22 7.39 -21.90
C THR A 54 -11.06 8.38 -22.01
N GLY A 55 -9.84 7.89 -22.20
CA GLY A 55 -8.61 8.69 -22.18
C GLY A 55 -8.17 9.14 -20.77
N VAL A 56 -8.86 8.72 -19.71
CA VAL A 56 -8.51 9.07 -18.33
C VAL A 56 -7.39 8.17 -17.83
N GLY A 57 -6.20 8.75 -17.66
CA GLY A 57 -5.03 8.11 -17.07
C GLY A 57 -4.43 7.02 -17.97
N SER A 58 -3.89 7.37 -19.13
CA SER A 58 -3.27 6.41 -20.04
C SER A 58 -2.05 5.70 -19.43
N PRO A 59 -1.63 4.53 -19.94
CA PRO A 59 -0.36 3.90 -19.54
C PRO A 59 0.85 4.84 -19.66
N GLN A 60 0.84 5.74 -20.64
CA GLN A 60 1.89 6.75 -20.82
C GLN A 60 1.87 7.80 -19.70
N ASP A 61 0.71 8.13 -19.14
CA ASP A 61 0.60 9.05 -18.00
C ASP A 61 1.15 8.42 -16.71
N LEU A 62 0.99 7.11 -16.53
CA LEU A 62 1.63 6.38 -15.44
C LEU A 62 3.16 6.39 -15.54
N GLU A 63 3.69 6.17 -16.74
CA GLU A 63 5.14 6.22 -16.97
C GLU A 63 5.71 7.61 -16.70
N ARG A 64 5.04 8.66 -17.20
CA ARG A 64 5.37 10.06 -16.89
C ARG A 64 5.33 10.34 -15.40
N LEU A 65 4.30 9.86 -14.70
CA LEU A 65 4.18 10.01 -13.25
C LEU A 65 5.35 9.32 -12.53
N GLY A 66 5.76 8.13 -12.96
CA GLY A 66 6.93 7.43 -12.44
C GLY A 66 8.21 8.27 -12.60
N ASN A 67 8.42 8.83 -13.79
CA ASN A 67 9.58 9.67 -14.10
C ASN A 67 9.60 10.99 -13.31
N LEU A 68 8.43 11.57 -13.01
CA LEU A 68 8.31 12.77 -12.18
C LEU A 68 8.59 12.48 -10.69
N ILE A 69 8.18 11.32 -10.21
CA ILE A 69 8.31 10.94 -8.79
C ILE A 69 9.74 10.45 -8.47
N ALA A 70 10.43 9.80 -9.40
CA ALA A 70 11.74 9.20 -9.15
C ALA A 70 12.79 10.17 -8.55
N PRO A 71 12.97 11.41 -9.07
CA PRO A 71 13.89 12.38 -8.48
C PRO A 71 13.47 12.83 -7.08
N ALA A 72 12.16 12.97 -6.83
CA ALA A 72 11.65 13.35 -5.53
C ALA A 72 11.97 12.27 -4.48
N ILE A 73 11.80 10.99 -4.83
CA ILE A 73 12.12 9.85 -3.95
C ILE A 73 13.63 9.71 -3.73
N ALA A 74 14.48 10.03 -4.72
CA ALA A 74 15.94 9.92 -4.60
C ALA A 74 16.52 10.75 -3.44
N SER A 75 15.84 11.82 -3.02
CA SER A 75 16.24 12.65 -1.87
C SER A 75 15.91 12.04 -0.50
N PHE A 76 15.07 11.00 -0.46
CA PHE A 76 14.66 10.37 0.80
C PHE A 76 15.74 9.41 1.30
N LYS A 77 16.10 9.57 2.58
CA LYS A 77 16.95 8.59 3.26
C LYS A 77 16.19 7.29 3.46
N THR A 78 16.90 6.17 3.31
CA THR A 78 16.41 4.85 3.69
C THR A 78 15.99 4.85 5.16
N PHE A 79 14.92 4.13 5.46
CA PHE A 79 14.41 3.97 6.81
C PHE A 79 14.02 2.52 7.06
N ASN A 80 14.10 2.12 8.32
CA ASN A 80 13.71 0.78 8.73
C ASN A 80 12.23 0.76 9.07
N ILE A 81 11.56 -0.29 8.61
CA ILE A 81 10.18 -0.64 8.95
C ILE A 81 10.22 -2.01 9.62
N GLU A 82 9.45 -2.13 10.69
CA GLU A 82 9.22 -3.35 11.44
C GLU A 82 7.74 -3.72 11.29
N ALA A 83 7.47 -4.93 10.81
CA ALA A 83 6.13 -5.50 10.87
C ALA A 83 5.88 -5.98 12.31
N TYR A 84 4.81 -5.51 12.94
CA TYR A 84 4.51 -5.81 14.34
C TYR A 84 3.01 -5.99 14.56
N GLY A 85 2.66 -6.96 15.39
CA GLY A 85 1.28 -7.23 15.76
C GLY A 85 0.39 -7.64 14.59
N MET A 86 -0.80 -8.13 14.94
CA MET A 86 -1.85 -8.43 13.97
C MET A 86 -3.17 -7.91 14.52
N GLY A 87 -4.06 -7.53 13.63
CA GLY A 87 -5.41 -7.12 13.97
C GLY A 87 -6.40 -7.59 12.92
N SER A 88 -7.68 -7.37 13.20
CA SER A 88 -8.76 -7.67 12.27
C SER A 88 -9.68 -6.48 12.10
N PHE A 89 -10.42 -6.48 10.99
CA PHE A 89 -11.53 -5.57 10.77
C PHE A 89 -12.80 -6.36 10.36
N PRO A 90 -13.94 -6.18 11.03
CA PRO A 90 -14.09 -5.44 12.29
C PRO A 90 -13.28 -6.07 13.45
N GLU A 91 -13.03 -5.30 14.51
CA GLU A 91 -12.25 -5.76 15.67
C GLU A 91 -12.98 -6.83 16.50
N ARG A 92 -14.32 -6.82 16.46
CA ARG A 92 -15.18 -7.82 17.11
C ARG A 92 -16.15 -8.43 16.09
N GLY A 93 -16.47 -9.70 16.28
CA GLY A 93 -17.31 -10.47 15.36
C GLY A 93 -16.48 -11.19 14.28
N THR A 94 -17.11 -11.50 13.15
CA THR A 94 -16.45 -12.24 12.07
C THR A 94 -15.45 -11.34 11.32
N PRO A 95 -14.14 -11.62 11.38
CA PRO A 95 -13.14 -10.79 10.73
C PRO A 95 -13.28 -10.88 9.20
N ARG A 96 -13.34 -9.72 8.54
CA ARG A 96 -13.39 -9.60 7.07
C ARG A 96 -12.02 -9.32 6.47
N VAL A 97 -11.14 -8.69 7.25
CA VAL A 97 -9.76 -8.39 6.88
C VAL A 97 -8.87 -8.68 8.07
N ILE A 98 -7.75 -9.36 7.85
CA ILE A 98 -6.66 -9.49 8.81
C ILE A 98 -5.49 -8.66 8.29
N TRP A 99 -4.88 -7.88 9.17
CA TRP A 99 -3.78 -6.99 8.81
C TRP A 99 -2.63 -7.11 9.80
N VAL A 100 -1.42 -6.81 9.33
CA VAL A 100 -0.19 -6.78 10.12
C VAL A 100 0.20 -5.32 10.34
N GLY A 101 0.45 -4.93 11.59
CA GLY A 101 0.88 -3.56 11.90
C GLY A 101 2.29 -3.29 11.36
N CYS A 102 2.61 -2.02 11.12
CA CYS A 102 3.95 -1.59 10.71
C CYS A 102 4.40 -0.40 11.56
N ARG A 103 5.60 -0.44 12.11
CA ARG A 103 6.22 0.63 12.91
C ARG A 103 7.62 0.93 12.37
N GLY A 104 8.10 2.16 12.54
CA GLY A 104 9.39 2.59 12.02
C GLY A 104 9.28 3.86 11.19
N GLY A 105 10.38 4.62 11.12
CA GLY A 105 10.41 5.99 10.57
C GLY A 105 9.79 7.01 11.54
N ARG A 106 10.63 7.80 12.23
CA ARG A 106 10.19 8.82 13.22
C ARG A 106 9.33 9.98 12.66
N ARG A 107 8.92 9.94 11.38
CA ARG A 107 8.01 10.89 10.71
C ARG A 107 6.78 10.21 10.07
N HIS A 108 6.45 8.96 10.42
CA HIS A 108 5.42 8.19 9.69
C HIS A 108 3.97 8.47 10.12
N THR A 109 3.72 9.12 11.26
CA THR A 109 2.39 9.70 11.57
C THR A 109 2.12 11.04 10.87
N GLU A 110 3.14 11.59 10.23
CA GLU A 110 3.09 12.77 9.36
C GLU A 110 3.04 12.39 7.88
N GLY A 111 3.68 11.31 7.42
CA GLY A 111 3.66 10.89 6.00
C GLY A 111 2.24 10.62 5.45
N ASN A 112 1.41 9.88 6.19
CA ASN A 112 0.00 9.65 5.81
C ASN A 112 -0.87 10.92 5.97
N ARG A 113 -0.40 11.93 6.73
CA ARG A 113 -1.10 13.19 7.00
C ARG A 113 -0.67 14.34 6.07
N HIS A 114 0.58 14.35 5.62
CA HIS A 114 1.15 15.31 4.67
C HIS A 114 0.88 14.91 3.22
N ALA A 115 0.87 13.62 2.89
CA ALA A 115 0.35 13.16 1.58
C ALA A 115 -1.14 13.50 1.40
N ARG A 116 -1.91 13.54 2.50
CA ARG A 116 -3.27 14.11 2.49
C ARG A 116 -3.27 15.61 2.25
N ARG A 117 -2.40 16.39 2.91
CA ARG A 117 -2.33 17.87 2.75
C ARG A 117 -1.80 18.34 1.39
N ALA A 118 -0.78 17.70 0.83
CA ALA A 118 -0.22 18.10 -0.47
C ALA A 118 -1.21 17.86 -1.61
N ILE A 119 -2.00 16.78 -1.54
CA ILE A 119 -2.97 16.43 -2.58
C ILE A 119 -4.31 17.17 -2.39
N GLN A 120 -4.58 17.73 -1.20
CA GLN A 120 -5.72 18.61 -1.00
C GLN A 120 -5.50 20.02 -1.58
N GLN A 121 -4.26 20.41 -1.89
CA GLN A 121 -3.95 21.68 -2.55
C GLN A 121 -3.98 21.59 -4.08
N ASP A 122 -3.91 20.39 -4.66
CA ASP A 122 -4.11 20.14 -6.10
C ASP A 122 -5.50 19.58 -6.44
N GLY A 123 -6.37 19.41 -5.43
CA GLY A 123 -7.79 19.08 -5.61
C GLY A 123 -8.67 20.28 -5.96
N GLY A 124 -8.08 21.33 -6.53
CA GLY A 124 -8.80 22.47 -7.08
C GLY A 124 -9.41 22.11 -8.43
N ASN A 125 -10.73 21.92 -8.42
CA ASN A 125 -11.64 22.15 -9.55
C ASN A 125 -11.55 21.16 -10.72
N THR A 126 -12.26 20.04 -10.64
CA THR A 126 -13.55 19.80 -11.34
C THR A 126 -14.08 18.41 -11.00
#